data_AF-A0A838DU66-F1
#
_entry.id   AF-A0A838DU66-F1
#
_cell.length_a   1.000
_cell.length_b   1.000
_cell.length_c   1.000
_cell.angle_alpha   90.00
_cell.angle_beta   90.00
_cell.angle_gamma   90.00
#
_symmetry.space_group_name_H-M   'P 1'
#
loop_
_entity.id
_entity.type
_entity.pdbx_description
1 polymer ?
#
loop_
_entity_poly.entity_id
_entity_poly.type
_entity_poly.pdbx_seq_one_letter_code
_entity_poly.pdbx_strand_id
1 'polypeptide(L)'
;RADRAEVIASLEHAIAEQGQAIVEQKRLLDLGIEQVLQTHVRVSNGDFNARVPLTEESVLWPIAVSLNNLLSRFQRLRYLEDEMQKLQPQIQQARMLDHEFQQMRQEIARVIPVMREARAMQRPIRARKSGTILDPLLSEINDNYLFVPTLEER
;
A
#
# COMPACT_ATOMS: atom_id res chain seq x y z
N ARG A 1 16.75 -78.66 8.69
CA ARG A 1 17.54 -77.85 7.72
C ARG A 1 16.61 -77.02 6.83
N ALA A 2 15.49 -77.58 6.35
CA ALA A 2 14.46 -76.84 5.61
C ALA A 2 13.88 -75.64 6.39
N ASP A 3 13.45 -75.80 7.65
CA ASP A 3 12.92 -74.69 8.47
C ASP A 3 13.86 -73.48 8.59
N ARG A 4 15.18 -73.72 8.69
CA ARG A 4 16.15 -72.62 8.79
C ARG A 4 16.30 -71.88 7.46
N ALA A 5 16.24 -72.60 6.35
CA ALA A 5 16.33 -71.98 5.02
C ALA A 5 15.08 -71.15 4.71
N GLU A 6 13.90 -71.64 5.10
CA GLU A 6 12.63 -70.91 4.94
C GLU A 6 12.59 -69.65 5.82
N VAL A 7 13.04 -69.74 7.07
CA VAL A 7 13.15 -68.58 7.97
C VAL A 7 14.16 -67.55 7.45
N ILE A 8 15.29 -67.98 6.87
CA ILE A 8 16.26 -67.05 6.29
C ILE A 8 15.66 -66.36 5.06
N ALA A 9 15.01 -67.11 4.16
CA ALA A 9 14.40 -66.54 2.96
C ALA A 9 13.28 -65.54 3.29
N SER A 10 12.46 -65.81 4.32
CA SER A 10 11.41 -64.87 4.75
C SER A 10 12.00 -63.61 5.38
N LEU A 11 13.08 -63.72 6.16
CA LEU A 11 13.80 -62.57 6.70
C LEU A 11 14.48 -61.73 5.62
N GLU A 12 15.13 -62.37 4.65
CA GLU A 12 15.73 -61.68 3.50
C GLU A 12 14.69 -60.92 2.68
N HIS A 13 13.51 -61.53 2.48
CA HIS A 13 12.40 -60.87 1.80
C HIS A 13 11.88 -59.66 2.57
N ALA A 14 11.63 -59.80 3.87
CA ALA A 14 11.17 -58.70 4.72
C ALA A 14 12.17 -57.54 4.78
N ILE A 15 13.48 -57.83 4.84
CA ILE A 15 14.54 -56.82 4.80
C ILE A 15 14.55 -56.10 3.44
N ALA A 16 14.39 -56.83 2.34
CA ALA A 16 14.35 -56.24 1.01
C ALA A 16 13.13 -55.33 0.83
N GLU A 17 11.95 -55.74 1.29
CA GLU A 17 10.73 -54.93 1.28
C GLU A 17 10.89 -53.66 2.12
N GLN A 18 11.44 -53.78 3.33
CA GLN A 18 11.71 -52.63 4.19
C GLN A 18 12.74 -51.68 3.56
N GLY A 19 13.79 -52.21 2.92
CA GLY A 19 14.78 -51.42 2.20
C GLY A 19 14.16 -50.63 1.05
N GLN A 20 13.27 -51.24 0.27
CA GLN A 20 12.56 -50.56 -0.81
C GLN A 20 11.63 -49.45 -0.28
N ALA A 21 10.91 -49.70 0.81
CA ALA A 21 10.04 -48.71 1.42
C ALA A 21 10.83 -47.47 1.90
N ILE A 22 12.01 -47.66 2.52
CA ILE A 22 12.87 -46.57 2.98
C ILE A 22 13.38 -45.74 1.80
N VAL A 23 13.83 -46.40 0.72
CA VAL A 23 14.33 -45.71 -0.48
C VAL A 23 13.22 -44.85 -1.09
N GLU A 24 12.00 -45.37 -1.19
CA GLU A 24 10.88 -44.61 -1.74
C GLU A 24 10.47 -43.44 -0.84
N GLN A 25 10.41 -43.64 0.48
CA GLN A 25 10.15 -42.55 1.44
C GLN A 25 11.20 -41.44 1.32
N LYS A 26 12.48 -41.80 1.21
CA LYS A 26 13.56 -40.83 1.02
C LYS A 26 13.40 -40.06 -0.29
N ARG A 27 13.08 -40.75 -1.38
CA ARG A 27 12.85 -40.13 -2.70
C ARG A 27 11.71 -39.11 -2.65
N LEU A 28 10.60 -39.46 -2.01
CA LEU A 28 9.45 -38.56 -1.84
C LEU A 28 9.81 -37.34 -0.97
N LEU A 29 10.60 -37.55 0.08
CA LEU A 29 11.10 -36.47 0.93
C LEU A 29 12.01 -35.51 0.14
N ASP A 30 12.98 -36.05 -0.59
CA ASP A 30 13.94 -35.26 -1.39
C ASP A 30 13.22 -34.42 -2.45
N LEU A 31 12.22 -35.00 -3.13
CA LEU A 31 11.37 -34.27 -4.08
C LEU A 31 10.60 -33.13 -3.41
N GLY A 32 10.04 -33.37 -2.22
CA GLY A 32 9.33 -32.32 -1.50
C GLY A 32 10.23 -31.19 -1.00
N ILE A 33 11.45 -31.51 -0.56
CA ILE A 33 12.47 -30.50 -0.22
C ILE A 33 12.81 -29.65 -1.44
N GLU A 34 13.02 -30.28 -2.60
CA GLU A 34 13.33 -29.58 -3.84
C GLU A 34 12.19 -28.62 -4.24
N GLN A 35 10.94 -29.05 -4.14
CA GLN A 35 9.77 -28.19 -4.43
C GLN A 35 9.69 -26.97 -3.50
N VAL A 36 10.01 -27.15 -2.22
CA VAL A 36 10.09 -26.04 -1.25
C VAL A 36 11.21 -25.08 -1.63
N LEU A 37 12.41 -25.60 -1.94
CA LEU A 37 13.56 -24.80 -2.33
C LEU A 37 13.29 -24.01 -3.61
N GLN A 38 12.75 -24.64 -4.65
CA GLN A 38 12.40 -23.99 -5.90
C GLN A 38 11.39 -22.85 -5.69
N THR A 39 10.40 -23.06 -4.82
CA THR A 39 9.45 -22.01 -4.46
C THR A 39 10.15 -20.85 -3.75
N HIS A 40 11.06 -21.14 -2.83
CA HIS A 40 11.82 -20.10 -2.15
C HIS A 40 12.72 -19.29 -3.10
N VAL A 41 13.36 -19.93 -4.06
CA VAL A 41 14.15 -19.26 -5.11
C VAL A 41 13.27 -18.35 -5.96
N ARG A 42 12.11 -18.82 -6.42
CA ARG A 42 11.15 -18.00 -7.20
C ARG A 42 10.70 -16.76 -6.43
N VAL A 43 10.33 -16.92 -5.15
CA VAL A 43 9.95 -15.81 -4.27
C VAL A 43 11.09 -14.82 -4.08
N SER A 44 12.32 -15.31 -3.88
CA SER A 44 13.51 -14.46 -3.73
C SER A 44 13.81 -13.67 -5.01
N ASN A 45 13.46 -14.21 -6.17
CA ASN A 45 13.56 -13.53 -7.47
C ASN A 45 12.36 -12.61 -7.78
N GLY A 46 11.42 -12.44 -6.85
CA GLY A 46 10.29 -11.52 -6.97
C GLY A 46 8.98 -12.14 -7.44
N ASP A 47 8.92 -13.44 -7.71
CA ASP A 47 7.66 -14.14 -7.97
C ASP A 47 6.94 -14.47 -6.64
N PHE A 48 6.21 -13.48 -6.12
CA PHE A 48 5.43 -13.61 -4.90
C PHE A 48 4.12 -14.41 -5.07
N ASN A 49 3.80 -14.83 -6.30
CA ASN A 49 2.67 -15.72 -6.58
C ASN A 49 3.07 -17.20 -6.47
N ALA A 50 4.37 -17.51 -6.44
CA ALA A 50 4.85 -18.87 -6.26
C ALA A 50 4.31 -19.50 -4.98
N ARG A 51 3.91 -20.77 -5.06
CA ARG A 51 3.44 -21.60 -3.95
C ARG A 51 4.11 -22.96 -4.01
N VAL A 52 4.27 -23.56 -2.83
CA VAL A 52 4.78 -24.93 -2.70
C VAL A 52 3.67 -25.89 -3.12
N PRO A 53 3.87 -26.70 -4.17
CA PRO A 53 2.87 -27.61 -4.71
C PRO A 53 2.93 -29.00 -4.05
N LEU A 54 2.96 -29.06 -2.73
CA LEU A 54 2.87 -30.33 -2.00
C LEU A 54 1.40 -30.72 -1.77
N THR A 55 1.13 -31.99 -1.52
CA THR A 55 -0.21 -32.52 -1.18
C THR A 55 -0.23 -33.04 0.25
N GLU A 56 -1.41 -33.29 0.81
CA GLU A 56 -1.61 -33.82 2.17
C GLU A 56 -0.90 -35.14 2.45
N GLU A 57 -0.64 -35.93 1.41
CA GLU A 57 0.08 -37.21 1.48
C GLU A 57 1.58 -37.03 1.78
N SER A 58 2.13 -35.84 1.54
CA SER A 58 3.53 -35.56 1.83
C SER A 58 3.77 -35.34 3.31
N VAL A 59 4.83 -35.95 3.84
CA VAL A 59 5.30 -35.69 5.21
C VAL A 59 5.68 -34.22 5.45
N LEU A 60 5.97 -33.47 4.38
CA LEU A 60 6.31 -32.05 4.41
C LEU A 60 5.08 -31.14 4.24
N TRP A 61 3.88 -31.69 4.12
CA TRP A 61 2.65 -30.93 3.93
C TRP A 61 2.45 -29.82 4.97
N PRO A 62 2.64 -30.04 6.29
CA PRO A 62 2.46 -28.97 7.28
C PRO A 62 3.41 -27.79 7.06
N ILE A 63 4.63 -28.07 6.57
CA ILE A 63 5.63 -27.05 6.24
C ILE A 63 5.18 -26.27 5.01
N ALA A 64 4.70 -26.96 3.97
CA ALA A 64 4.18 -26.35 2.75
C ALA A 64 3.01 -25.40 3.04
N VAL A 65 2.05 -25.84 3.86
CA VAL A 65 0.89 -25.03 4.28
C VAL A 65 1.35 -23.79 5.04
N SER A 66 2.24 -23.95 6.03
CA SER A 66 2.77 -22.84 6.81
C SER A 66 3.49 -21.81 5.93
N LEU A 67 4.33 -22.28 5.00
CA LEU A 67 5.04 -21.42 4.05
C LEU A 67 4.07 -20.70 3.11
N ASN A 68 3.10 -21.40 2.51
CA ASN A 68 2.11 -20.81 1.62
C ASN A 68 1.26 -19.74 2.33
N ASN A 69 0.95 -19.94 3.61
CA ASN A 69 0.27 -18.95 4.44
C ASN A 69 1.14 -17.70 4.66
N LEU A 70 2.43 -17.89 4.95
CA LEU A 70 3.39 -16.78 5.09
C LEU A 70 3.52 -16.01 3.77
N LEU A 71 3.66 -16.71 2.64
CA LEU A 71 3.75 -16.08 1.31
C LEU A 71 2.48 -15.30 0.96
N SER A 72 1.30 -15.82 1.31
CA SER A 72 0.03 -15.12 1.09
C SER A 72 -0.07 -13.84 1.94
N ARG A 73 0.39 -13.88 3.20
CA ARG A 73 0.47 -12.68 4.05
C ARG A 73 1.46 -11.66 3.49
N PHE A 74 2.62 -12.12 3.04
CA PHE A 74 3.63 -11.25 2.45
C PHE A 74 3.14 -10.58 1.16
N GLN A 75 2.48 -11.33 0.28
CA GLN A 75 1.86 -10.80 -0.93
C GLN A 75 0.84 -9.71 -0.60
N ARG A 76 -0.01 -9.92 0.42
CA ARG A 76 -0.97 -8.92 0.88
C ARG A 76 -0.29 -7.65 1.39
N LEU A 77 0.80 -7.78 2.16
CA LEU A 77 1.55 -6.61 2.65
C LEU A 77 2.12 -5.79 1.50
N ARG A 78 2.72 -6.46 0.50
CA ARG A 78 3.27 -5.79 -0.70
C ARG A 78 2.20 -5.05 -1.49
N TYR A 79 1.02 -5.65 -1.62
CA TYR A 79 -0.13 -4.98 -2.26
C TYR A 79 -0.54 -3.70 -1.51
N LEU A 80 -0.62 -3.77 -0.18
CA LEU A 80 -0.97 -2.61 0.65
C LEU A 80 0.12 -1.52 0.61
N GLU A 81 1.40 -1.90 0.56
CA GLU A 81 2.51 -0.97 0.38
C GLU A 81 2.40 -0.21 -0.95
N ASP A 82 2.10 -0.91 -2.05
CA ASP A 82 1.94 -0.31 -3.37
C ASP A 82 0.71 0.63 -3.42
N GLU A 83 -0.42 0.23 -2.81
CA GLU A 83 -1.58 1.12 -2.67
C GLU A 83 -1.25 2.37 -1.85
N MET A 84 -0.53 2.23 -0.74
CA MET A 84 -0.12 3.37 0.08
C MET A 84 0.79 4.32 -0.69
N GLN A 85 1.73 3.79 -1.46
CA GLN A 85 2.63 4.58 -2.29
C GLN A 85 1.86 5.37 -3.36
N LYS A 86 0.80 4.79 -3.93
CA LYS A 86 -0.10 5.47 -4.89
C LYS A 86 -0.96 6.55 -4.25
N LEU A 87 -1.34 6.40 -2.98
CA LEU A 87 -2.15 7.39 -2.25
C LEU A 87 -1.32 8.56 -1.70
N GLN A 88 -0.02 8.37 -1.48
CA GLN A 88 0.88 9.41 -0.98
C GLN A 88 0.82 10.74 -1.79
N PRO A 89 0.87 10.76 -3.13
CA PRO A 89 0.76 12.01 -3.89
C PRO A 89 -0.61 12.68 -3.73
N GLN A 90 -1.70 11.90 -3.63
CA GLN A 90 -3.04 12.44 -3.43
C GLN A 90 -3.18 13.13 -2.08
N ILE A 91 -2.61 12.52 -1.02
CA ILE A 91 -2.57 13.12 0.32
C ILE A 91 -1.74 14.40 0.31
N GLN A 92 -0.60 14.41 -0.39
CA GLN A 92 0.22 15.62 -0.54
C GLN A 92 -0.55 16.73 -1.26
N GLN A 93 -1.25 16.42 -2.34
CA GLN A 93 -2.07 17.37 -3.07
C GLN A 93 -3.22 17.93 -2.21
N ALA A 94 -3.93 17.07 -1.48
CA ALA A 94 -5.00 17.49 -0.58
C ALA A 94 -4.48 18.45 0.49
N ARG A 95 -3.31 18.17 1.08
CA ARG A 95 -2.67 19.06 2.06
C ARG A 95 -2.29 20.42 1.48
N MET A 96 -1.81 20.47 0.23
CA MET A 96 -1.51 21.74 -0.44
C MET A 96 -2.78 22.57 -0.66
N LEU A 97 -3.85 21.94 -1.15
CA LEU A 97 -5.14 22.61 -1.35
C LEU A 97 -5.74 23.11 -0.04
N ASP A 98 -5.67 22.31 1.03
CA ASP A 98 -6.13 22.74 2.36
C ASP A 98 -5.35 23.96 2.83
N HIS A 99 -4.04 24.00 2.60
CA HIS A 99 -3.22 25.16 2.99
C HIS A 99 -3.61 26.42 2.21
N GLU A 100 -3.75 26.32 0.88
CA GLU A 100 -4.21 27.43 0.03
C GLU A 100 -5.60 27.92 0.45
N PHE A 101 -6.53 27.00 0.76
CA PHE A 101 -7.87 27.35 1.21
C PHE A 101 -7.84 28.07 2.56
N GLN A 102 -7.02 27.62 3.52
CA GLN A 102 -6.86 28.31 4.80
C GLN A 102 -6.24 29.70 4.64
N GLN A 103 -5.22 29.86 3.79
CA GLN A 103 -4.65 31.17 3.48
C GLN A 103 -5.72 32.11 2.89
N MET A 104 -6.48 31.63 1.91
CA MET A 104 -7.57 32.39 1.30
C MET A 104 -8.62 32.82 2.33
N ARG A 105 -9.04 31.91 3.23
CA ARG A 105 -10.00 32.25 4.30
C ARG A 105 -9.47 33.33 5.22
N GLN A 106 -8.19 33.27 5.59
CA GLN A 106 -7.56 34.30 6.43
C GLN A 106 -7.52 35.65 5.71
N GLU A 107 -7.19 35.67 4.42
CA GLU A 107 -7.16 36.91 3.64
C GLU A 107 -8.57 37.49 3.42
N ILE A 108 -9.58 36.67 3.12
CA ILE A 108 -10.97 37.11 3.05
C ILE A 108 -11.39 37.74 4.40
N ALA A 109 -11.06 37.08 5.52
CA ALA A 109 -11.37 37.59 6.85
C ALA A 109 -10.67 38.94 7.16
N ARG A 110 -9.51 39.21 6.56
CA ARG A 110 -8.80 40.50 6.65
C ARG A 110 -9.39 41.58 5.74
N VAL A 111 -9.81 41.21 4.53
CA VAL A 111 -10.29 42.17 3.52
C VAL A 111 -11.73 42.64 3.79
N ILE A 112 -12.61 41.75 4.27
CA ILE A 112 -14.00 42.10 4.61
C ILE A 112 -14.13 43.32 5.54
N PRO A 113 -13.43 43.40 6.69
CA PRO A 113 -13.54 44.57 7.57
C PRO A 113 -13.03 45.85 6.91
N VAL A 114 -11.94 45.79 6.13
CA VAL A 114 -11.42 46.95 5.37
C VAL A 114 -12.46 47.47 4.38
N MET A 115 -13.13 46.58 3.66
CA MET A 115 -14.21 46.94 2.73
C MET A 115 -15.42 47.53 3.46
N ARG A 116 -15.80 46.97 4.63
CA ARG A 116 -16.90 47.49 5.45
C ARG A 116 -16.60 48.89 5.98
N GLU A 117 -15.37 49.12 6.45
CA GLU A 117 -14.91 50.42 6.94
C GLU A 117 -14.87 51.47 5.82
N ALA A 118 -14.29 51.12 4.67
CA ALA A 118 -14.26 51.96 3.48
C ALA A 118 -15.69 52.35 3.03
N ARG A 119 -16.63 51.40 3.05
CA ARG A 119 -18.05 51.65 2.78
C ARG A 119 -18.67 52.60 3.80
N ALA A 120 -18.45 52.37 5.09
CA ALA A 120 -19.05 53.20 6.16
C ALA A 120 -18.52 54.64 6.15
N MET A 121 -17.23 54.82 5.84
CA MET A 121 -16.59 56.14 5.80
C MET A 121 -16.63 56.81 4.42
N GLN A 122 -17.25 56.19 3.41
CA GLN A 122 -17.23 56.63 2.01
C GLN A 122 -15.81 56.94 1.52
N ARG A 123 -14.86 56.06 1.84
CA ARG A 123 -13.46 56.16 1.42
C ARG A 123 -13.14 55.11 0.36
N PRO A 124 -12.16 55.37 -0.53
CA PRO A 124 -11.70 54.37 -1.47
C PRO A 124 -11.12 53.17 -0.72
N ILE A 125 -11.33 51.95 -1.25
CA ILE A 125 -10.77 50.73 -0.65
C ILE A 125 -9.25 50.78 -0.78
N ARG A 126 -8.55 50.54 0.34
CA ARG A 126 -7.09 50.36 0.35
C ARG A 126 -6.74 49.04 1.03
N ALA A 127 -6.82 47.97 0.26
CA ALA A 127 -6.33 46.65 0.67
C ALA A 127 -4.86 46.49 0.27
N ARG A 128 -4.05 45.88 1.13
CA ARG A 128 -2.66 45.53 0.77
C ARG A 128 -2.65 44.27 -0.10
N LYS A 129 -1.66 44.15 -0.99
CA LYS A 129 -1.38 42.87 -1.67
C LYS A 129 -1.10 41.81 -0.61
N SER A 130 -1.76 40.67 -0.75
CA SER A 130 -1.76 39.55 0.19
C SER A 130 -0.77 38.46 -0.22
N GLY A 131 -0.25 38.48 -1.45
CA GLY A 131 0.60 37.42 -2.00
C GLY A 131 -0.18 36.14 -2.33
N THR A 132 -1.53 36.19 -2.28
CA THR A 132 -2.41 35.05 -2.54
C THR A 132 -3.14 35.20 -3.87
N ILE A 133 -3.93 34.20 -4.25
CA ILE A 133 -4.76 34.23 -5.45
C ILE A 133 -5.79 35.36 -5.47
N LEU A 134 -6.02 36.04 -4.34
CA LEU A 134 -6.91 37.19 -4.25
C LEU A 134 -6.27 38.47 -4.78
N ASP A 135 -4.95 38.52 -4.97
CA ASP A 135 -4.23 39.73 -5.38
C ASP A 135 -4.75 40.38 -6.68
N PRO A 136 -5.11 39.63 -7.74
CA PRO A 136 -5.74 40.21 -8.93
C PRO A 136 -7.07 40.91 -8.61
N LEU A 137 -7.91 40.31 -7.75
CA LEU A 137 -9.15 40.93 -7.29
C LEU A 137 -8.84 42.19 -6.46
N LEU A 138 -7.87 42.11 -5.55
CA LEU A 138 -7.47 43.23 -4.70
C LEU A 138 -6.93 44.41 -5.51
N SER A 139 -6.19 44.15 -6.60
CA SER A 139 -5.73 45.22 -7.49
C SER A 139 -6.85 45.90 -8.26
N GLU A 140 -7.90 45.18 -8.63
CA GLU A 140 -9.06 45.74 -9.34
C GLU A 140 -9.95 46.60 -8.42
N ILE A 141 -10.09 46.22 -7.14
CA ILE A 141 -10.94 46.96 -6.20
C ILE A 141 -10.21 48.09 -5.47
N ASN A 142 -8.88 48.10 -5.50
CA ASN A 142 -8.08 49.12 -4.83
C ASN A 142 -8.26 50.50 -5.48
N ASP A 143 -8.29 51.54 -4.64
CA ASP A 143 -8.52 52.93 -5.00
C ASP A 143 -9.91 53.22 -5.63
N ASN A 144 -10.78 52.21 -5.70
CA ASN A 144 -12.16 52.35 -6.13
C ASN A 144 -13.12 52.50 -4.94
N TYR A 145 -14.23 53.22 -5.16
CA TYR A 145 -15.32 53.35 -4.20
C TYR A 145 -16.32 52.20 -4.38
N LEU A 146 -16.79 51.61 -3.27
CA LEU A 146 -17.81 50.55 -3.33
C LEU A 146 -19.18 51.04 -3.83
N PHE A 147 -19.43 52.33 -3.72
CA PHE A 147 -20.57 53.01 -4.31
C PHE A 147 -20.08 54.34 -4.87
N VAL A 148 -20.43 54.65 -6.12
CA VAL A 148 -20.26 56.00 -6.67
C VAL A 148 -21.01 56.94 -5.73
N PRO A 149 -20.39 57.98 -5.16
CA PRO A 149 -21.13 58.96 -4.40
C PRO A 149 -22.18 59.52 -5.37
N THR A 150 -23.46 59.38 -5.06
CA THR A 150 -24.52 60.10 -5.75
C THR A 150 -24.22 61.58 -5.58
N LEU A 151 -23.52 62.13 -6.57
CA LEU A 151 -23.41 63.55 -6.79
C LEU A 151 -24.79 63.99 -7.30
N GLU A 152 -25.39 64.91 -6.54
CA GLU A 152 -26.57 65.70 -6.88
C GLU A 152 -27.90 64.92 -6.74
N GLU A 153 -28.92 65.45 -6.06
CA GLU A 153 -29.58 66.71 -6.42
C GLU A 153 -29.57 67.79 -5.32
N ARG A 154 -29.46 69.02 -5.81
CA ARG A 154 -29.48 70.31 -5.10
C ARG A 154 -30.87 70.65 -4.56
#